data_AF-A0A368W5I2-F1
#
_entry.id   AF-A0A368W5I2-F1
#
_cell.length_a   1.000
_cell.length_b   1.000
_cell.length_c   1.000
_cell.angle_alpha   90.00
_cell.angle_beta   90.00
_cell.angle_gamma   90.00
#
_symmetry.space_group_name_H-M   'P 1'
#
loop_
_entity.id
_entity.type
_entity.pdbx_description
1 polymer ?
#
loop_
_entity_poly.entity_id
_entity_poly.type
_entity_poly.pdbx_seq_one_letter_code
_entity_poly.pdbx_strand_id
1 'polypeptide(L)'
;MSIFKYLKDLLFPTTGLFMVSSGPSAIPGNHFFGIYLNNPSGSKKQIYISRIIAGGNSNVSITLIRNGTFAGGTPLIPYNANFGSAKTPAATVKLITQSTDPFAGSAPFSTVIQSDGSIVIDDNGRATLPPNSSLGIRIENNTPQPNLLSATISWWEQKY
;
A
#
# COMPACT_ATOMS: atom_id res chain seq x y z
N MET A 1 12.63 35.59 6.86
CA MET A 1 11.60 34.55 6.62
C MET A 1 10.44 34.86 7.56
N SER A 2 9.24 35.16 7.05
CA SER A 2 8.12 35.68 7.87
C SER A 2 7.48 34.57 8.74
N ILE A 3 7.11 34.91 9.98
CA ILE A 3 6.47 34.02 10.95
C ILE A 3 5.15 33.42 10.42
N PHE A 4 4.49 34.12 9.50
CA PHE A 4 3.29 33.64 8.81
C PHE A 4 3.56 32.46 7.86
N LYS A 5 4.76 32.35 7.30
CA LYS A 5 5.15 31.21 6.46
C LYS A 5 5.31 29.94 7.30
N TYR A 6 5.96 30.07 8.47
CA TYR A 6 6.12 28.97 9.41
C TYR A 6 4.79 28.48 9.98
N LEU A 7 3.89 29.40 10.38
CA LEU A 7 2.56 29.04 10.86
C LEU A 7 1.72 28.35 9.77
N LYS A 8 1.80 28.79 8.52
CA LYS A 8 1.09 28.15 7.41
C LYS A 8 1.62 26.74 7.12
N ASP A 9 2.93 26.55 7.18
CA ASP A 9 3.57 25.24 6.97
C ASP A 9 3.35 24.28 8.16
N LEU A 10 3.16 24.80 9.38
CA LEU A 10 2.80 24.02 10.58
C LEU A 10 1.30 23.66 10.61
N LEU A 11 0.42 24.59 10.21
CA LEU A 11 -1.03 24.43 10.29
C LEU A 11 -1.61 23.71 9.07
N PHE A 12 -0.93 23.80 7.93
CA PHE A 12 -1.28 23.12 6.68
C PHE A 12 -0.01 22.50 6.09
N PRO A 13 0.51 21.40 6.66
CA PRO A 13 1.60 20.69 6.04
C PRO A 13 1.22 20.42 4.58
N THR A 14 2.21 20.46 3.68
CA THR A 14 2.05 20.24 2.24
C THR A 14 1.72 18.78 1.90
N THR A 15 0.92 18.15 2.75
CA THR A 15 0.48 16.77 2.71
C THR A 15 -0.41 16.53 1.50
N GLY A 16 -0.18 15.42 0.80
CA GLY A 16 -1.11 14.91 -0.18
C GLY A 16 -1.63 13.56 0.29
N LEU A 17 -2.95 13.40 0.35
CA LEU A 17 -3.60 12.08 0.37
C LEU A 17 -3.54 11.45 -1.02
N PHE A 18 -2.96 10.26 -1.10
CA PHE A 18 -2.95 9.44 -2.29
C PHE A 18 -3.57 8.09 -1.98
N MET A 19 -4.12 7.46 -3.01
CA MET A 19 -4.63 6.11 -2.89
C MET A 19 -4.46 5.36 -4.19
N VAL A 20 -4.43 4.04 -4.11
CA VAL A 20 -4.43 3.18 -5.29
C VAL A 20 -5.27 1.96 -5.00
N SER A 21 -6.00 1.52 -6.02
CA SER A 21 -6.76 0.28 -5.99
C SER A 21 -6.26 -0.62 -7.10
N SER A 22 -6.17 -1.92 -6.82
CA SER A 22 -5.91 -2.91 -7.86
C SER A 22 -7.11 -3.15 -8.77
N GLY A 23 -8.31 -2.79 -8.33
CA GLY A 23 -9.55 -3.38 -8.83
C GLY A 23 -9.68 -4.87 -8.47
N PRO A 24 -10.84 -5.48 -8.73
CA PRO A 24 -11.03 -6.92 -8.58
C PRO A 24 -10.28 -7.69 -9.67
N SER A 25 -9.58 -8.76 -9.28
CA SER A 25 -8.88 -9.66 -10.19
C SER A 25 -9.12 -11.11 -9.81
N ALA A 26 -9.34 -11.98 -10.80
CA ALA A 26 -9.51 -13.41 -10.57
C ALA A 26 -8.15 -14.07 -10.38
N ILE A 27 -7.85 -14.48 -9.15
CA ILE A 27 -6.57 -15.06 -8.77
C ILE A 27 -6.73 -16.57 -8.68
N PRO A 28 -5.93 -17.38 -9.41
CA PRO A 28 -6.04 -18.83 -9.34
C PRO A 28 -5.86 -19.39 -7.92
N GLY A 29 -6.27 -20.64 -7.72
CA GLY A 29 -6.13 -21.32 -6.44
C GLY A 29 -4.67 -21.43 -6.01
N ASN A 30 -4.41 -21.27 -4.71
CA ASN A 30 -3.06 -21.31 -4.11
C ASN A 30 -2.04 -20.34 -4.74
N HIS A 31 -2.51 -19.26 -5.37
CA HIS A 31 -1.65 -18.19 -5.89
C HIS A 31 -1.62 -16.99 -4.95
N PHE A 32 -0.61 -16.16 -5.17
CA PHE A 32 -0.38 -14.92 -4.46
C PHE A 32 -0.79 -13.71 -5.29
N PHE A 33 -1.26 -12.69 -4.58
CA PHE A 33 -1.59 -11.37 -5.07
C PHE A 33 -0.83 -10.34 -4.22
N GLY A 34 0.13 -9.64 -4.81
CA GLY A 34 1.05 -8.77 -4.09
C GLY A 34 0.92 -7.32 -4.51
N ILE A 35 0.78 -6.41 -3.54
CA ILE A 35 0.92 -4.96 -3.72
C ILE A 35 2.19 -4.49 -3.02
N TYR A 36 2.97 -3.67 -3.70
CA TYR A 36 4.21 -3.11 -3.17
C TYR A 36 4.21 -1.59 -3.25
N LEU A 37 4.13 -0.93 -2.09
CA LEU A 37 4.28 0.52 -1.94
C LEU A 37 5.72 0.82 -1.55
N ASN A 38 6.42 1.60 -2.38
CA ASN A 38 7.81 1.97 -2.16
C ASN A 38 7.97 3.49 -2.03
N ASN A 39 8.69 3.89 -0.98
CA ASN A 39 9.19 5.24 -0.82
C ASN A 39 10.64 5.30 -1.37
N PRO A 40 10.86 5.81 -2.59
CA PRO A 40 12.17 5.75 -3.21
C PRO A 40 13.21 6.54 -2.42
N SER A 41 14.47 6.16 -2.59
CA SER A 41 15.59 6.94 -2.06
C SER A 41 15.54 8.37 -2.64
N GLY A 42 15.75 9.36 -1.79
CA GLY A 42 15.74 10.76 -2.21
C GLY A 42 14.37 11.42 -2.38
N SER A 43 13.26 10.75 -2.05
CA SER A 43 11.91 11.34 -2.14
C SER A 43 11.74 12.63 -1.32
N LYS A 44 12.49 12.78 -0.22
CA LYS A 44 12.32 13.83 0.80
C LYS A 44 10.88 13.85 1.36
N LYS A 45 10.22 12.69 1.32
CA LYS A 45 8.87 12.49 1.83
C LYS A 45 8.87 11.40 2.89
N GLN A 46 8.16 11.66 3.97
CA GLN A 46 7.70 10.64 4.90
C GLN A 46 6.31 10.20 4.45
N ILE A 47 6.13 8.90 4.25
CA ILE A 47 4.83 8.33 3.98
C ILE A 47 4.20 7.88 5.30
N TYR A 48 2.91 8.14 5.45
CA TYR A 48 2.07 7.70 6.57
C TYR A 48 0.92 6.87 6.01
N ILE A 49 0.86 5.59 6.37
CA ILE A 49 -0.20 4.70 5.89
C ILE A 49 -1.50 5.11 6.56
N SER A 50 -2.50 5.47 5.77
CA SER A 50 -3.81 5.86 6.29
C SER A 50 -4.66 4.62 6.50
N ARG A 51 -4.85 3.83 5.44
CA ARG A 51 -5.74 2.67 5.45
C ARG A 51 -5.35 1.65 4.40
N ILE A 52 -5.55 0.38 4.72
CA ILE A 52 -5.50 -0.73 3.78
C ILE A 52 -6.86 -1.43 3.81
N ILE A 53 -7.46 -1.65 2.65
CA ILE A 53 -8.65 -2.47 2.45
C ILE A 53 -8.24 -3.61 1.54
N ALA A 54 -8.36 -4.85 1.99
CA ALA A 54 -7.92 -5.99 1.23
C ALA A 54 -8.81 -7.20 1.52
N GLY A 55 -8.96 -8.08 0.54
CA GLY A 55 -9.71 -9.32 0.73
C GLY A 55 -10.09 -10.00 -0.56
N GLY A 56 -10.95 -11.00 -0.41
CA GLY A 56 -11.51 -11.81 -1.48
C GLY A 56 -12.88 -12.37 -1.12
N ASN A 57 -13.55 -12.99 -2.10
CA ASN A 57 -14.86 -13.61 -1.89
C ASN A 57 -14.80 -15.00 -1.22
N SER A 58 -13.61 -15.44 -0.82
CA SER A 58 -13.38 -16.69 -0.07
C SER A 58 -12.03 -16.66 0.64
N ASN A 59 -11.76 -17.68 1.47
CA ASN A 59 -10.61 -17.79 2.37
C ASN A 59 -9.27 -17.28 1.80
N VAL A 60 -8.76 -16.19 2.37
CA VAL A 60 -7.43 -15.63 2.08
C VAL A 60 -6.63 -15.31 3.35
N SER A 61 -5.31 -15.33 3.21
CA SER A 61 -4.38 -14.77 4.20
C SER A 61 -3.85 -13.43 3.69
N ILE A 62 -3.96 -12.37 4.49
CA ILE A 62 -3.46 -11.04 4.16
C ILE A 62 -2.30 -10.75 5.10
N THR A 63 -1.11 -10.57 4.54
CA THR A 63 0.14 -10.38 5.26
C THR A 63 0.76 -9.03 4.91
N LEU A 64 1.16 -8.27 5.92
CA LEU A 64 1.93 -7.03 5.77
C LEU A 64 3.42 -7.28 6.02
N ILE A 65 4.25 -6.83 5.08
CA ILE A 65 5.69 -7.08 5.05
C ILE A 65 6.40 -5.74 4.94
N ARG A 66 7.34 -5.46 5.85
CA ARG A 66 8.16 -4.24 5.78
C ARG A 66 9.46 -4.56 5.07
N ASN A 67 9.86 -3.71 4.10
CA ASN A 67 11.15 -3.80 3.42
C ASN A 67 11.46 -5.14 2.73
N GLY A 68 10.42 -5.91 2.37
CA GLY A 68 10.58 -7.11 1.56
C GLY A 68 11.04 -6.76 0.14
N THR A 69 11.91 -7.59 -0.43
CA THR A 69 12.25 -7.54 -1.85
C THR A 69 11.06 -8.01 -2.66
N PHE A 70 10.65 -7.24 -3.67
CA PHE A 70 9.47 -7.53 -4.50
C PHE A 70 9.88 -7.93 -5.91
N ALA A 71 9.39 -9.09 -6.37
CA ALA A 71 9.80 -9.74 -7.62
C ALA A 71 9.17 -9.13 -8.89
N GLY A 72 9.35 -7.82 -9.11
CA GLY A 72 8.86 -7.15 -10.32
C GLY A 72 7.46 -6.55 -10.15
N GLY A 73 6.54 -6.89 -11.06
CA GLY A 73 5.15 -6.40 -11.05
C GLY A 73 4.87 -5.21 -11.97
N THR A 74 3.58 -5.01 -12.26
CA THR A 74 3.07 -3.94 -13.10
C THR A 74 2.81 -2.69 -12.26
N PRO A 75 3.23 -1.49 -12.70
CA PRO A 75 2.93 -0.25 -11.99
C PRO A 75 1.42 -0.04 -11.84
N LEU A 76 0.99 0.37 -10.65
CA LEU A 76 -0.34 0.94 -10.42
C LEU A 76 -0.21 2.45 -10.31
N ILE A 77 -1.11 3.18 -10.97
CA ILE A 77 -1.11 4.65 -10.98
C ILE A 77 -1.89 5.14 -9.75
N PRO A 78 -1.25 5.82 -8.78
CA PRO A 78 -1.99 6.35 -7.65
C PRO A 78 -2.89 7.51 -8.06
N TYR A 79 -4.05 7.57 -7.45
CA TYR A 79 -4.98 8.68 -7.52
C TYR A 79 -4.66 9.72 -6.44
N ASN A 80 -4.66 10.99 -6.82
CA ASN A 80 -4.57 12.11 -5.88
C ASN A 80 -5.98 12.42 -5.35
N ALA A 81 -6.22 12.10 -4.08
CA ALA A 81 -7.51 12.31 -3.43
C ALA A 81 -7.70 13.74 -2.88
N ASN A 82 -6.75 14.64 -3.13
CA ASN A 82 -6.88 16.06 -2.78
C ASN A 82 -7.47 16.79 -3.99
N PHE A 83 -8.80 16.85 -4.07
CA PHE A 83 -9.51 17.50 -5.17
C PHE A 83 -9.01 18.94 -5.36
N GLY A 84 -8.64 19.30 -6.59
CA GLY A 84 -8.11 20.62 -6.95
C GLY A 84 -6.60 20.81 -6.75
N SER A 85 -5.87 19.79 -6.26
CA SER A 85 -4.42 19.82 -6.12
C SER A 85 -3.74 19.16 -7.32
N ALA A 86 -2.68 19.77 -7.86
CA ALA A 86 -1.83 19.18 -8.92
C ALA A 86 -0.68 18.31 -8.36
N LYS A 87 -0.71 17.96 -7.08
CA LYS A 87 0.34 17.13 -6.46
C LYS A 87 0.36 15.73 -7.08
N THR A 88 1.57 15.23 -7.30
CA THR A 88 1.84 13.84 -7.68
C THR A 88 2.47 13.10 -6.49
N PRO A 89 2.19 11.80 -6.32
CA PRO A 89 2.84 10.99 -5.29
C PRO A 89 4.34 10.87 -5.58
N ALA A 90 5.17 10.92 -4.54
CA ALA A 90 6.56 10.50 -4.62
C ALA A 90 6.68 8.97 -4.50
N ALA A 91 5.73 8.34 -3.82
CA ALA A 91 5.68 6.90 -3.70
C ALA A 91 5.34 6.21 -5.03
N THR A 92 5.91 5.04 -5.25
CA THR A 92 5.58 4.17 -6.39
C THR A 92 4.83 2.95 -5.89
N VAL A 93 3.83 2.48 -6.65
CA VAL A 93 3.09 1.26 -6.33
C VAL A 93 3.16 0.26 -7.47
N LYS A 94 3.35 -1.03 -7.14
CA LYS A 94 3.32 -2.13 -8.09
C LYS A 94 2.35 -3.22 -7.64
N LEU A 95 1.82 -3.95 -8.60
CA LEU A 95 0.97 -5.14 -8.43
C LEU A 95 1.61 -6.35 -9.10
N ILE A 96 1.48 -7.52 -8.48
CA ILE A 96 1.84 -8.79 -9.10
C ILE A 96 0.85 -9.89 -8.73
N THR A 97 0.71 -10.87 -9.62
CA THR A 97 -0.01 -12.11 -9.38
C THR A 97 0.82 -13.27 -9.88
N GLN A 98 1.04 -14.29 -9.04
CA GLN A 98 1.89 -15.43 -9.40
C GLN A 98 1.70 -16.62 -8.45
N SER A 99 2.22 -17.78 -8.83
CA SER A 99 2.14 -19.03 -8.07
C SER A 99 3.13 -19.15 -6.92
N THR A 100 4.19 -18.33 -6.90
CA THR A 100 5.20 -18.30 -5.85
C THR A 100 5.10 -17.01 -5.04
N ASP A 101 5.62 -17.01 -3.81
CA ASP A 101 5.59 -15.81 -2.97
C ASP A 101 6.32 -14.64 -3.67
N PRO A 102 5.66 -13.49 -3.89
CA PRO A 102 6.28 -12.33 -4.53
C PRO A 102 7.23 -11.54 -3.63
N PHE A 103 7.31 -11.87 -2.35
CA PHE A 103 8.17 -11.20 -1.38
C PHE A 103 9.28 -12.11 -0.85
N ALA A 104 10.48 -11.54 -0.67
CA ALA A 104 11.61 -12.22 -0.06
C ALA A 104 12.35 -11.31 0.93
N GLY A 105 13.15 -11.91 1.83
CA GLY A 105 14.17 -11.20 2.61
C GLY A 105 13.66 -10.34 3.78
N SER A 106 12.38 -10.42 4.16
CA SER A 106 11.88 -9.76 5.38
C SER A 106 10.73 -10.54 6.01
N ALA A 107 10.69 -10.53 7.34
CA ALA A 107 9.62 -11.16 8.09
C ALA A 107 8.32 -10.33 8.02
N PRO A 108 7.15 -10.97 7.99
CA PRO A 108 5.89 -10.28 8.12
C PRO A 108 5.75 -9.69 9.53
N PHE A 109 5.11 -8.53 9.65
CA PHE A 109 4.81 -7.92 10.96
C PHE A 109 3.32 -7.99 11.33
N SER A 110 2.46 -8.36 10.38
CA SER A 110 1.03 -8.60 10.61
C SER A 110 0.52 -9.61 9.60
N THR A 111 -0.33 -10.54 10.06
CA THR A 111 -1.08 -11.47 9.20
C THR A 111 -2.49 -11.60 9.75
N VAL A 112 -3.48 -11.50 8.86
CA VAL A 112 -4.89 -11.68 9.17
C VAL A 112 -5.47 -12.70 8.19
N ILE A 113 -6.29 -13.62 8.70
CA ILE A 113 -7.05 -14.56 7.87
C ILE A 113 -8.45 -13.97 7.69
N GLN A 114 -8.93 -13.97 6.46
CA GLN A 114 -10.28 -13.52 6.10
C GLN A 114 -11.01 -14.66 5.40
N SER A 115 -12.16 -15.06 5.94
CA SER A 115 -12.97 -16.15 5.41
C SER A 115 -13.90 -15.72 4.26
N ASP A 116 -14.47 -14.51 4.35
CA ASP A 116 -15.26 -13.85 3.30
C ASP A 116 -15.21 -12.30 3.44
N GLY A 117 -15.45 -11.57 2.35
CA GLY A 117 -15.48 -10.11 2.29
C GLY A 117 -14.12 -9.41 2.26
N SER A 118 -14.06 -8.21 2.81
CA SER A 118 -12.81 -7.42 2.90
C SER A 118 -12.56 -7.04 4.35
N ILE A 119 -11.28 -7.02 4.73
CA ILE A 119 -10.84 -6.44 5.99
C ILE A 119 -10.43 -4.99 5.79
N VAL A 120 -10.49 -4.23 6.87
CA VAL A 120 -9.97 -2.87 6.95
C VAL A 120 -8.86 -2.86 8.01
N ILE A 121 -7.65 -2.47 7.60
CA ILE A 121 -6.54 -2.19 8.50
C ILE A 121 -6.41 -0.66 8.54
N ASP A 122 -6.81 -0.08 9.66
CA ASP A 122 -6.86 1.37 9.86
C ASP A 122 -5.65 1.83 10.69
N ASP A 123 -4.58 2.22 9.99
CA ASP A 123 -3.35 2.64 10.63
C ASP A 123 -3.39 4.11 11.08
N ASN A 124 -4.24 4.94 10.47
CA ASN A 124 -4.38 6.37 10.80
C ASN A 124 -3.02 7.11 10.89
N GLY A 125 -2.08 6.73 10.02
CA GLY A 125 -0.73 7.28 9.96
C GLY A 125 0.27 6.72 10.97
N ARG A 126 -0.11 5.73 11.79
CA ARG A 126 0.79 5.11 12.78
C ARG A 126 1.91 4.31 12.13
N ALA A 127 1.62 3.64 11.02
CA ALA A 127 2.63 3.00 10.20
C ALA A 127 3.26 4.03 9.25
N THR A 128 4.58 4.16 9.33
CA THR A 128 5.33 5.20 8.61
C THR A 128 6.44 4.58 7.76
N LEU A 129 6.59 5.01 6.51
CA LEU A 129 7.65 4.59 5.59
C LEU A 129 8.60 5.77 5.30
N PRO A 130 9.78 5.85 5.93
CA PRO A 130 10.78 6.88 5.60
C PRO A 130 11.33 6.68 4.17
N PRO A 131 12.08 7.64 3.61
CA PRO A 131 12.78 7.43 2.34
C PRO A 131 13.61 6.13 2.37
N ASN A 132 13.67 5.43 1.23
CA ASN A 132 14.32 4.12 1.10
C ASN A 132 13.68 3.02 1.98
N SER A 133 12.34 2.99 2.02
CA SER A 133 11.61 1.92 2.69
C SER A 133 10.34 1.55 1.93
N SER A 134 9.79 0.39 2.24
CA SER A 134 8.62 -0.13 1.53
C SER A 134 7.68 -0.94 2.43
N LEU A 135 6.45 -1.03 1.97
CA LEU A 135 5.40 -1.88 2.51
C LEU A 135 4.89 -2.82 1.41
N GLY A 136 4.95 -4.11 1.70
CA GLY A 136 4.29 -5.17 0.95
C GLY A 136 2.97 -5.54 1.58
N ILE A 137 1.94 -5.72 0.75
CA ILE A 137 0.70 -6.41 1.09
C ILE A 137 0.68 -7.68 0.25
N ARG A 138 0.75 -8.84 0.91
CA ARG A 138 0.67 -10.15 0.28
C ARG A 138 -0.68 -10.76 0.62
N ILE A 139 -1.48 -11.08 -0.39
CA ILE A 139 -2.72 -11.84 -0.24
C ILE A 139 -2.50 -13.22 -0.84
N GLU A 140 -2.72 -14.26 -0.05
CA GLU A 140 -2.64 -15.66 -0.48
C GLU A 140 -4.06 -16.21 -0.62
N ASN A 141 -4.38 -16.76 -1.79
CA ASN A 141 -5.63 -17.48 -2.01
C ASN A 141 -5.51 -18.88 -1.39
N ASN A 142 -6.06 -19.08 -0.20
CA ASN A 142 -5.97 -20.35 0.54
C ASN A 142 -6.97 -21.41 0.03
N THR A 143 -7.50 -21.24 -1.18
CA THR A 143 -8.47 -22.16 -1.78
C THR A 143 -7.89 -22.81 -3.04
N PRO A 144 -8.37 -24.01 -3.42
CA PRO A 144 -7.97 -24.63 -4.68
C PRO A 144 -8.65 -24.00 -5.91
N GLN A 145 -9.60 -23.07 -5.73
CA GLN A 145 -10.39 -22.46 -6.79
C GLN A 145 -9.96 -21.01 -7.05
N PRO A 146 -10.27 -20.44 -8.24
CA PRO A 146 -10.10 -19.02 -8.46
C PRO A 146 -10.92 -18.19 -7.45
N ASN A 147 -10.29 -17.16 -6.88
CA ASN A 147 -10.87 -16.24 -5.90
C ASN A 147 -10.77 -14.82 -6.44
N LEU A 148 -11.83 -14.03 -6.28
CA LEU A 148 -11.84 -12.64 -6.76
C LEU A 148 -11.23 -11.75 -5.67
N LEU A 149 -9.98 -11.32 -5.86
CA LEU A 149 -9.22 -10.55 -4.87
C LEU A 149 -9.14 -9.07 -5.25
N SER A 150 -9.08 -8.21 -4.24
CA SER A 150 -8.74 -6.80 -4.45
C SER A 150 -7.99 -6.23 -3.24
N ALA A 151 -7.21 -5.17 -3.50
CA ALA A 151 -6.58 -4.39 -2.46
C ALA A 151 -6.62 -2.91 -2.82
N THR A 152 -6.85 -2.08 -1.81
CA THR A 152 -6.77 -0.63 -1.86
C THR A 152 -5.90 -0.16 -0.71
N ILE A 153 -4.93 0.71 -1.00
CA ILE A 153 -4.09 1.34 0.02
C ILE A 153 -4.17 2.86 -0.16
N SER A 154 -4.31 3.58 0.95
CA SER A 154 -4.23 5.04 0.99
C SER A 154 -3.16 5.49 1.97
N TRP A 155 -2.49 6.59 1.63
CA TRP A 155 -1.39 7.15 2.40
C TRP A 155 -1.29 8.66 2.26
N TRP A 156 -0.67 9.27 3.25
CA TRP A 156 -0.29 10.67 3.25
C TRP A 156 1.20 10.82 2.97
N GLU A 157 1.59 11.80 2.17
CA GLU A 157 2.99 12.17 2.00
C GLU A 157 3.28 13.54 2.59
N GLN A 158 4.12 13.59 3.63
CA GLN A 158 4.60 14.84 4.21
C GLN A 158 6.06 15.07 3.85
N LYS A 159 6.47 16.34 3.73
CA LYS A 159 7.89 16.67 3.57
C LYS A 159 8.66 16.23 4.82
N TYR A 160 9.76 15.50 4.61
CA TYR A 160 10.76 15.13 5.61
C TYR A 160 11.91 16.13 5.59
#